data_AF-A0A2T0L456-F1
#
_entry.id   AF-A0A2T0L456-F1
#
_cell.length_a   1.000
_cell.length_b   1.000
_cell.length_c   1.000
_cell.angle_alpha   90.00
_cell.angle_beta   90.00
_cell.angle_gamma   90.00
#
_symmetry.space_group_name_H-M   'P 1'
#
loop_
_entity.id
_entity.type
_entity.pdbx_description
1 polymer ?
#
loop_
_entity_poly.entity_id
_entity_poly.type
_entity_poly.pdbx_seq_one_letter_code
_entity_poly.pdbx_strand_id
1 'polypeptide(L)'
;MSDADETTRKLPLSGSSAMSLQTDVAVYLGNCAGSSLLIACEGTTIEPGGSTWQRALDALAFPSPRGPYPVSNRFTVFVHETFPNSSADTRVLATYRIDVTCGQSAARARVRSMRSCVDLNAVRFHIGDDVVEVTRAIFRAAQ
;
A
#
# COMPACT_ATOMS: atom_id res chain seq x y z
N MET A 1 48.29 43.96 8.42
CA MET A 1 48.18 43.91 6.94
C MET A 1 48.71 42.54 6.55
N SER A 2 47.94 41.48 6.82
CA SER A 2 46.71 41.04 6.13
C SER A 2 47.05 40.57 4.72
N ASP A 3 47.10 39.25 4.53
CA ASP A 3 46.49 38.62 3.37
C ASP A 3 45.97 37.24 3.78
N ALA A 4 44.75 36.98 3.34
CA ALA A 4 43.79 36.09 3.96
C ALA A 4 43.82 34.67 3.36
N ASP A 5 43.57 33.72 4.25
CA ASP A 5 43.26 32.32 4.00
C ASP A 5 41.86 32.20 3.38
N GLU A 6 41.77 31.89 2.08
CA GLU A 6 40.52 31.60 1.39
C GLU A 6 40.36 30.09 1.17
N THR A 7 40.11 29.40 2.27
CA THR A 7 39.64 28.00 2.26
C THR A 7 38.13 28.00 1.97
N THR A 8 37.75 27.96 0.69
CA THR A 8 36.35 27.84 0.26
C THR A 8 35.77 26.49 0.67
N ARG A 9 35.00 26.51 1.76
CA ARG A 9 34.20 25.39 2.24
C ARG A 9 33.02 25.11 1.29
N LYS A 10 32.89 23.84 0.92
CA LYS A 10 31.75 23.21 0.24
C LYS A 10 30.39 23.68 0.79
N LEU A 11 29.45 23.96 -0.12
CA LEU A 11 28.03 23.68 0.09
C LEU A 11 27.68 22.51 -0.84
N PRO A 12 27.29 21.32 -0.32
CA PRO A 12 26.64 20.34 -1.18
C PRO A 12 25.29 20.93 -1.63
N LEU A 13 25.14 21.04 -2.95
CA LEU A 13 23.86 21.33 -3.60
C LEU A 13 22.80 20.38 -3.04
N SER A 14 21.69 20.96 -2.58
CA SER A 14 20.52 20.27 -2.06
C SER A 14 20.25 18.99 -2.83
N GLY A 15 20.37 17.86 -2.13
CA GLY A 15 19.71 16.64 -2.58
C GLY A 15 18.24 16.97 -2.76
N SER A 16 17.70 16.73 -3.95
CA SER A 16 16.26 16.64 -4.14
C SER A 16 15.77 15.58 -3.14
N SER A 17 15.24 16.01 -2.01
CA SER A 17 14.58 15.11 -1.08
C SER A 17 13.35 14.62 -1.84
N ALA A 18 13.46 13.47 -2.50
CA ALA A 18 12.33 12.83 -3.11
C ALA A 18 11.23 12.75 -2.05
N MET A 19 10.10 13.42 -2.28
CA MET A 19 9.02 13.45 -1.30
C MET A 19 8.58 12.01 -1.04
N SER A 20 8.83 11.54 0.18
CA SER A 20 8.39 10.21 0.61
C SER A 20 6.88 10.20 0.69
N LEU A 21 6.28 9.09 0.26
CA LEU A 21 4.85 8.88 0.35
C LEU A 21 4.57 7.83 1.42
N GLN A 22 3.66 8.13 2.33
CA GLN A 22 3.14 7.12 3.24
C GLN A 22 2.03 6.34 2.52
N THR A 23 2.15 5.02 2.51
CA THR A 23 1.15 4.10 1.99
C THR A 23 0.68 3.18 3.10
N ASP A 24 -0.60 3.31 3.47
CA ASP A 24 -1.27 2.47 4.44
C ASP A 24 -2.13 1.44 3.70
N VAL A 25 -2.09 0.19 4.17
CA VAL A 25 -2.87 -0.92 3.63
C VAL A 25 -3.65 -1.56 4.76
N ALA A 26 -4.95 -1.77 4.56
CA ALA A 26 -5.79 -2.47 5.52
C ALA A 26 -6.58 -3.57 4.82
N VAL A 27 -6.53 -4.79 5.36
CA VAL A 27 -7.20 -5.98 4.82
C VAL A 27 -8.37 -6.34 5.72
N TYR A 28 -9.56 -6.37 5.16
CA TYR A 28 -10.82 -6.64 5.85
C TYR A 28 -11.47 -7.92 5.31
N LEU A 29 -12.04 -8.72 6.19
CA LEU A 29 -12.84 -9.88 5.79
C LEU A 29 -14.23 -9.46 5.30
N GLY A 30 -14.72 -10.16 4.27
CA GLY A 30 -16.02 -9.88 3.68
C GLY A 30 -16.01 -8.73 2.67
N ASN A 31 -17.10 -7.97 2.60
CA ASN A 31 -17.30 -6.92 1.59
C ASN A 31 -17.51 -5.53 2.18
N CYS A 32 -17.28 -5.38 3.50
CA CYS A 32 -17.50 -4.16 4.25
C CYS A 32 -18.90 -3.54 4.10
N ALA A 33 -19.94 -4.34 3.80
CA ALA A 33 -21.32 -3.86 3.66
C ALA A 33 -22.17 -4.02 4.94
N GLY A 34 -21.65 -4.73 5.95
CA GLY A 34 -22.30 -4.94 7.24
C GLY A 34 -21.94 -3.87 8.28
N SER A 35 -22.54 -3.97 9.46
CA SER A 35 -22.29 -3.08 10.61
C SER A 35 -20.96 -3.36 11.33
N SER A 36 -20.33 -4.51 11.07
CA SER A 36 -19.04 -4.91 11.65
C SER A 36 -18.00 -5.08 10.56
N LEU A 37 -16.85 -4.43 10.75
CA LEU A 37 -15.68 -4.57 9.89
C LEU A 37 -14.64 -5.41 10.62
N LEU A 38 -14.37 -6.62 10.12
CA LEU A 38 -13.34 -7.49 10.68
C LEU A 38 -12.02 -7.24 9.96
N ILE A 39 -11.12 -6.51 10.62
CA ILE A 39 -9.76 -6.27 10.13
C ILE A 39 -8.95 -7.55 10.34
N ALA A 40 -8.35 -8.06 9.27
CA ALA A 40 -7.40 -9.17 9.33
C ALA A 40 -6.00 -8.65 9.67
N CYS A 41 -5.54 -7.60 8.98
CA CYS A 41 -4.28 -6.91 9.26
C CYS A 41 -4.22 -5.53 8.63
N GLU A 42 -3.25 -4.75 9.11
CA GLU A 42 -2.85 -3.46 8.56
C GLU A 42 -1.34 -3.44 8.33
N GLY A 43 -0.88 -2.60 7.42
CA GLY A 43 0.53 -2.39 7.14
C GLY A 43 0.77 -0.98 6.65
N THR A 44 1.94 -0.44 6.93
CA THR A 44 2.32 0.92 6.52
C THR A 44 3.74 0.90 5.97
N THR A 45 3.98 1.66 4.91
CA THR A 45 5.32 1.98 4.44
C THR A 45 5.46 3.47 4.19
N ILE A 46 6.70 3.98 4.23
CA ILE A 46 7.05 5.35 3.87
C ILE A 46 8.25 5.28 2.94
N GLU A 47 8.02 5.41 1.64
CA GLU A 47 9.07 5.21 0.62
C GLU A 47 9.07 6.35 -0.40
N PRO A 48 10.25 6.80 -0.87
CA PRO A 48 10.35 7.72 -2.00
C PRO A 48 10.14 6.96 -3.32
N GLY A 49 9.10 7.33 -4.08
CA GLY A 49 8.85 6.76 -5.41
C GLY A 49 8.25 5.35 -5.40
N GLY A 50 8.29 4.66 -6.55
CA GLY A 50 7.61 3.38 -6.80
C GLY A 50 6.16 3.54 -7.28
N SER A 51 5.56 2.43 -7.74
CA SER A 51 4.11 2.40 -8.01
C SER A 51 3.33 2.23 -6.70
N THR A 52 2.06 2.62 -6.69
CA THR A 52 1.14 2.39 -5.56
C THR A 52 1.15 0.92 -5.14
N TRP A 53 1.16 -0.02 -6.09
CA TRP A 53 1.14 -1.45 -5.80
C TRP A 53 2.45 -1.97 -5.22
N GLN A 54 3.59 -1.42 -5.64
CA GLN A 54 4.87 -1.75 -5.03
C GLN A 54 4.92 -1.30 -3.57
N ARG A 55 4.55 -0.04 -3.29
CA ARG A 55 4.49 0.44 -1.89
C ARG A 55 3.47 -0.33 -1.05
N ALA A 56 2.32 -0.70 -1.62
CA ALA A 56 1.34 -1.51 -0.91
C ALA A 56 1.87 -2.93 -0.59
N LEU A 57 2.72 -3.52 -1.44
CA LEU A 57 3.43 -4.76 -1.12
C LEU A 57 4.40 -4.59 0.03
N ASP A 58 5.16 -3.49 0.01
CA ASP A 58 6.15 -3.18 1.05
C ASP A 58 5.48 -2.93 2.40
N ALA A 59 4.34 -2.23 2.40
CA ALA A 59 3.49 -2.06 3.59
C ALA A 59 3.02 -3.40 4.17
N LEU A 60 2.69 -4.37 3.32
CA LEU A 60 2.32 -5.72 3.73
C LEU A 60 3.51 -6.64 3.97
N ALA A 61 4.76 -6.20 3.94
CA ALA A 61 5.90 -7.06 4.25
C ALA A 61 5.89 -7.52 5.72
N PHE A 62 5.49 -6.61 6.63
CA PHE A 62 5.41 -6.87 8.07
C PHE A 62 4.09 -6.36 8.67
N PRO A 63 2.94 -6.97 8.33
CA PRO A 63 1.64 -6.48 8.78
C PRO A 63 1.45 -6.66 10.30
N SER A 64 0.52 -5.88 10.86
CA SER A 64 0.04 -5.97 12.24
C SER A 64 -1.47 -6.26 12.27
N PRO A 65 -1.94 -7.25 13.06
CA PRO A 65 -1.12 -8.23 13.77
C PRO A 65 -0.32 -9.11 12.80
N ARG A 66 0.70 -9.79 13.32
CA ARG A 66 1.36 -10.88 12.57
C ARG A 66 0.41 -12.07 12.49
N GLY A 67 0.48 -12.81 11.38
CA GLY A 67 -0.38 -13.96 11.12
C GLY A 67 -0.25 -15.11 12.13
N PRO A 68 -1.01 -16.20 11.94
CA PRO A 68 -1.70 -16.58 10.69
C PRO A 68 -2.92 -15.72 10.39
N TYR A 69 -3.17 -15.47 9.10
CA TYR A 69 -4.36 -14.76 8.64
C TYR A 69 -5.44 -15.76 8.21
N PRO A 70 -6.73 -15.38 8.30
CA PRO A 70 -7.82 -16.25 7.87
C PRO A 70 -7.80 -16.46 6.34
N VAL A 71 -8.23 -17.66 5.92
CA VAL A 71 -8.58 -17.95 4.53
C VAL A 71 -10.01 -17.47 4.29
N SER A 72 -10.25 -16.76 3.19
CA SER A 72 -11.58 -16.30 2.82
C SER A 72 -11.79 -16.32 1.30
N ASN A 73 -13.01 -16.66 0.88
CA ASN A 73 -13.43 -16.54 -0.51
C ASN A 73 -13.76 -15.10 -0.92
N ARG A 74 -13.87 -14.19 0.06
CA ARG A 74 -14.19 -12.78 -0.17
C ARG A 74 -13.60 -11.88 0.90
N PHE A 75 -12.92 -10.84 0.47
CA PHE A 75 -12.32 -9.84 1.35
C PHE A 75 -12.18 -8.51 0.61
N THR A 76 -11.89 -7.45 1.36
CA THR A 76 -11.71 -6.10 0.84
C THR A 76 -10.39 -5.55 1.32
N VAL A 77 -9.64 -4.91 0.43
CA VAL A 77 -8.38 -4.24 0.77
C VAL A 77 -8.55 -2.75 0.54
N PHE A 78 -8.10 -1.94 1.48
CA PHE A 78 -7.95 -0.51 1.28
C PHE A 78 -6.48 -0.16 1.16
N VAL A 79 -6.14 0.67 0.18
CA VAL A 79 -4.82 1.30 0.04
C VAL A 79 -5.03 2.80 0.11
N HIS A 80 -4.29 3.46 1.00
CA HIS A 80 -4.38 4.87 1.25
C HIS A 80 -3.00 5.51 1.12
N GLU A 81 -2.90 6.55 0.30
CA GLU A 81 -1.65 7.24 0.04
C GLU A 81 -1.72 8.68 0.51
N THR A 82 -0.76 9.07 1.35
CA THR A 82 -0.68 10.40 1.93
C THR A 82 0.74 10.96 1.86
N PHE A 83 0.85 12.29 1.73
CA PHE A 83 2.12 12.93 2.05
C PHE A 83 2.25 13.04 3.57
N PRO A 84 3.36 12.54 4.16
CA PRO A 84 3.66 12.77 5.56
C PRO A 84 4.12 14.22 5.72
N ASN A 85 3.22 15.08 6.17
CA ASN A 85 3.52 16.48 6.47
C ASN A 85 3.94 16.58 7.95
N SER A 86 5.02 17.29 8.27
CA SER A 86 5.39 17.58 9.67
C SER A 86 4.46 18.59 10.36
N SER A 87 3.60 19.28 9.60
CA SER A 87 2.58 20.20 10.09
C SER A 87 1.20 19.58 9.89
N ALA A 88 0.54 19.20 10.99
CA ALA A 88 -0.88 18.90 11.30
C ALA A 88 -1.89 18.41 10.23
N ASP A 89 -1.71 18.71 8.94
CA ASP A 89 -2.62 18.35 7.85
C ASP A 89 -2.00 17.26 6.98
N THR A 90 -2.25 15.99 7.30
CA THR A 90 -1.93 14.87 6.40
C THR A 90 -2.75 14.99 5.12
N ARG A 91 -2.10 15.24 3.97
CA ARG A 91 -2.79 15.37 2.70
C ARG A 91 -3.00 14.01 2.04
N VAL A 92 -4.25 13.58 1.94
CA VAL A 92 -4.64 12.39 1.15
C VAL A 92 -4.44 12.66 -0.34
N LEU A 93 -3.72 11.77 -1.00
CA LEU A 93 -3.51 11.78 -2.44
C LEU A 93 -4.44 10.83 -3.16
N ALA A 94 -4.55 9.60 -2.64
CA ALA A 94 -5.35 8.58 -3.26
C ALA A 94 -5.89 7.59 -2.22
N THR A 95 -7.10 7.11 -2.49
CA THR A 95 -7.71 5.99 -1.78
C THR A 95 -8.21 4.99 -2.80
N TYR A 96 -7.80 3.74 -2.62
CA TYR A 96 -8.24 2.61 -3.43
C TYR A 96 -8.97 1.61 -2.55
N ARG A 97 -10.14 1.18 -3.00
CA ARG A 97 -10.86 0.02 -2.46
C ARG A 97 -10.73 -1.11 -3.46
N ILE A 98 -10.12 -2.21 -3.05
CA ILE A 98 -10.03 -3.43 -3.85
C ILE A 98 -11.02 -4.45 -3.29
N ASP A 99 -12.06 -4.76 -4.06
CA ASP A 99 -12.96 -5.86 -3.74
C ASP A 99 -12.37 -7.15 -4.33
N VAL A 100 -12.12 -8.16 -3.48
CA VAL A 100 -11.54 -9.43 -3.91
C VAL A 100 -12.55 -10.57 -3.74
N THR A 101 -12.64 -11.41 -4.77
CA THR A 101 -13.41 -12.65 -4.76
C THR A 101 -12.54 -13.79 -5.26
N CYS A 102 -12.44 -14.86 -4.47
CA CYS A 102 -11.68 -16.06 -4.78
C CYS A 102 -12.66 -17.18 -5.12
N GLY A 103 -12.42 -17.88 -6.23
CA GLY A 103 -13.23 -19.02 -6.63
C GLY A 103 -12.44 -20.01 -7.47
N GLN A 104 -12.76 -21.29 -7.33
CA GLN A 104 -12.09 -22.44 -7.98
C GLN A 104 -10.57 -22.45 -7.78
N SER A 105 -9.83 -21.67 -8.56
CA SER A 105 -8.36 -21.57 -8.56
C SER A 105 -7.82 -20.17 -8.89
N ALA A 106 -8.70 -19.16 -8.92
CA ALA A 106 -8.30 -17.79 -9.22
C ALA A 106 -8.99 -16.75 -8.33
N ALA A 107 -8.23 -15.73 -7.96
CA ALA A 107 -8.70 -14.52 -7.32
C ALA A 107 -8.97 -13.45 -8.39
N ARG A 108 -10.15 -12.83 -8.33
CA ARG A 108 -10.53 -11.67 -9.13
C ARG A 108 -10.59 -10.46 -8.23
N ALA A 109 -10.02 -9.35 -8.70
CA ALA A 109 -9.94 -8.11 -7.95
C ALA A 109 -10.51 -6.94 -8.75
N ARG A 110 -11.35 -6.13 -8.11
CA ARG A 110 -11.91 -4.90 -8.67
C ARG A 110 -11.39 -3.72 -7.87
N VAL A 111 -10.62 -2.85 -8.51
CA VAL A 111 -10.06 -1.64 -7.91
C VAL A 111 -11.01 -0.48 -8.16
N ARG A 112 -11.44 0.19 -7.09
CA ARG A 112 -12.25 1.41 -7.13
C ARG A 112 -11.46 2.55 -6.54
N SER A 113 -11.41 3.66 -7.26
CA SER A 113 -10.96 4.96 -6.76
C SER A 113 -12.12 5.95 -6.81
N MET A 114 -11.90 7.20 -6.40
CA MET A 114 -12.90 8.26 -6.59
C MET A 114 -13.24 8.53 -8.07
N ARG A 115 -12.37 8.16 -9.01
CA ARG A 115 -12.47 8.55 -10.43
C ARG A 115 -12.64 7.37 -11.38
N SER A 116 -12.39 6.16 -10.92
CA SER A 116 -12.34 4.99 -11.79
C SER A 116 -12.73 3.70 -11.08
N CYS A 117 -13.18 2.74 -11.87
CA CYS A 117 -13.40 1.36 -11.45
C CYS A 117 -12.79 0.45 -12.51
N VAL A 118 -11.82 -0.38 -12.13
CA VAL A 118 -11.07 -1.24 -13.04
C VAL A 118 -11.06 -2.66 -12.50
N ASP A 119 -11.38 -3.63 -13.36
CA ASP A 119 -11.20 -5.04 -13.07
C ASP A 119 -9.78 -5.46 -13.42
N LEU A 120 -9.07 -6.09 -12.48
CA LEU A 120 -7.73 -6.61 -12.69
C LEU A 120 -7.79 -8.01 -13.32
N ASN A 121 -6.70 -8.39 -13.96
CA ASN A 121 -6.51 -9.77 -14.44
C ASN A 121 -6.60 -10.74 -13.26
N ALA A 122 -7.22 -11.90 -13.52
CA ALA A 122 -7.35 -12.93 -12.50
C ALA A 122 -5.97 -13.49 -12.12
N VAL A 123 -5.73 -13.67 -10.83
CA VAL A 123 -4.47 -14.18 -10.29
C VAL A 123 -4.68 -15.57 -9.72
N ARG A 124 -3.77 -16.50 -9.98
CA ARG A 124 -3.83 -17.85 -9.40
C ARG A 124 -3.43 -17.80 -7.93
N PHE A 125 -4.09 -18.62 -7.12
CA PHE A 125 -3.76 -18.82 -5.70
C PHE A 125 -3.86 -20.31 -5.36
N HIS A 126 -3.20 -20.75 -4.30
CA HIS A 126 -3.29 -22.14 -3.83
C HIS A 126 -4.40 -22.29 -2.78
N ILE A 127 -5.00 -23.47 -2.74
CA ILE A 127 -5.96 -23.80 -1.68
C ILE A 127 -5.22 -23.77 -0.35
N GLY A 128 -5.58 -22.82 0.51
CA GLY A 128 -4.91 -22.57 1.78
C GLY A 128 -4.24 -21.21 1.87
N ASP A 129 -4.02 -20.51 0.74
CA ASP A 129 -3.47 -19.16 0.75
C ASP A 129 -4.40 -18.24 1.54
N ASP A 130 -3.82 -17.51 2.49
CA ASP A 130 -4.57 -16.58 3.31
C ASP A 130 -4.86 -15.26 2.58
N VAL A 131 -5.72 -14.42 3.16
CA VAL A 131 -6.10 -13.14 2.54
C VAL A 131 -4.91 -12.22 2.25
N VAL A 132 -3.82 -12.30 3.02
CA VAL A 132 -2.62 -11.47 2.82
C VAL A 132 -1.77 -12.01 1.68
N GLU A 133 -1.61 -13.33 1.58
CA GLU A 133 -0.91 -13.98 0.46
C GLU A 133 -1.59 -13.68 -0.87
N VAL A 134 -2.93 -13.81 -0.93
CA VAL A 134 -3.72 -13.48 -2.12
C VAL A 134 -3.62 -11.98 -2.44
N THR A 135 -3.66 -11.10 -1.43
CA THR A 135 -3.50 -9.64 -1.62
C THR A 135 -2.14 -9.31 -2.25
N ARG A 136 -1.06 -9.90 -1.73
CA ARG A 136 0.29 -9.71 -2.29
C ARG A 136 0.37 -10.23 -3.72
N ALA A 137 -0.26 -11.37 -4.04
CA ALA A 137 -0.31 -11.88 -5.40
C ALA A 137 -1.02 -10.91 -6.37
N ILE A 138 -2.13 -10.31 -5.94
CA ILE A 138 -2.85 -9.29 -6.72
C ILE A 138 -1.97 -8.06 -6.98
N PHE A 139 -1.30 -7.53 -5.95
CA PHE A 139 -0.46 -6.35 -6.12
C PHE A 139 0.74 -6.59 -7.03
N ARG A 140 1.36 -7.77 -6.97
CA ARG A 140 2.44 -8.14 -7.91
C ARG A 140 1.96 -8.20 -9.36
N ALA A 141 0.73 -8.67 -9.59
CA ALA A 141 0.15 -8.75 -10.93
C ALA A 141 -0.35 -7.40 -11.48
N ALA A 142 -0.44 -6.37 -10.63
CA ALA A 142 -0.95 -5.05 -11.00
C ALA A 142 0.15 -4.01 -11.28
N GLN A 143 1.43 -4.36 -11.07
CA GLN A 143 2.59 -3.53 -11.42
C GLN A 143 2.73 -3.37 -12.94
#